data_AF-B7ET88-F1
#
_entry.id   AF-B7ET88-F1
#
_cell.length_a   1.000
_cell.length_b   1.000
_cell.length_c   1.000
_cell.angle_alpha   90.00
_cell.angle_beta   90.00
_cell.angle_gamma   90.00
#
_symmetry.space_group_name_H-M   'P 1'
#
loop_
_entity.id
_entity.type
_entity.pdbx_description
1 polymer ?
#
loop_
_entity_poly.entity_id
_entity_poly.type
_entity_poly.pdbx_seq_one_letter_code
_entity_poly.pdbx_strand_id
1 'polypeptide(L)'
;MESHCKIHVKEGNLMQLACPDTNCRNPLPPSVLKSLLRDDGYAQWESFALQKLLDAMPDLVYCPRCSAACLEVDNDAQCPGCFFTFCTLCKRRRHVGDTCITPEEKIRILKVTIA
;
A
#
# COMPACT_ATOMS: atom_id res chain seq x y z
N MET A 1 2.40 8.56 27.56
CA MET A 1 2.26 8.93 26.14
C MET A 1 3.23 8.15 25.25
N GLU A 2 4.51 8.08 25.61
CA GLU A 2 5.52 7.27 24.90
C GLU A 2 5.15 5.76 24.82
N SER A 3 4.70 5.17 25.92
CA SER A 3 4.28 3.76 25.98
C SER A 3 3.08 3.44 25.08
N HIS A 4 2.09 4.35 25.02
CA HIS A 4 0.91 4.22 24.15
C HIS A 4 1.30 4.22 22.66
N CYS A 5 2.19 5.14 22.25
CA CYS A 5 2.62 5.21 20.85
C CYS A 5 3.40 3.95 20.43
N LYS A 6 4.29 3.44 21.29
CA LYS A 6 5.06 2.22 21.01
C LYS A 6 4.18 0.98 20.83
N ILE A 7 3.11 0.84 21.62
CA ILE A 7 2.16 -0.27 21.48
C ILE A 7 1.43 -0.18 20.13
N HIS A 8 0.88 0.98 19.78
CA HIS A 8 0.14 1.15 18.52
C HIS A 8 1.00 1.02 17.27
N VAL A 9 2.26 1.46 17.31
CA VAL A 9 3.20 1.22 16.21
C VAL A 9 3.50 -0.26 16.05
N LYS A 10 3.68 -1.00 17.16
CA LYS A 10 3.91 -2.45 17.13
C LYS A 10 2.69 -3.21 16.62
N GLU A 11 1.49 -2.71 16.91
CA GLU A 11 0.21 -3.29 16.47
C GLU A 11 -0.23 -2.81 15.07
N GLY A 12 0.53 -1.91 14.42
CA GLY A 12 0.19 -1.36 13.11
C GLY A 12 -1.04 -0.43 13.11
N ASN A 13 -1.49 0.03 14.29
CA ASN A 13 -2.68 0.83 14.48
C ASN A 13 -2.39 2.32 14.38
N LEU A 14 -2.12 2.79 13.16
CA LEU A 14 -1.79 4.21 12.89
C LEU A 14 -2.93 5.17 13.26
N MET A 15 -4.19 4.70 13.22
CA MET A 15 -5.37 5.50 13.55
C MET A 15 -5.45 5.88 15.04
N GLN A 16 -4.71 5.20 15.91
CA GLN A 16 -4.65 5.49 17.34
C GLN A 16 -3.42 6.31 17.76
N LEU A 17 -2.60 6.77 16.80
CA LEU A 17 -1.55 7.78 17.02
C LEU A 17 -2.11 9.21 16.92
N ALA A 18 -3.22 9.44 17.61
CA ALA A 18 -3.89 10.73 17.70
C ALA A 18 -3.64 11.39 19.08
N CYS A 19 -4.05 12.65 19.19
CA CYS A 19 -4.04 13.36 20.46
C CYS A 19 -4.74 12.52 21.56
N PRO A 20 -4.13 12.38 22.77
CA PRO A 20 -4.70 11.59 23.86
C PRO A 20 -5.87 12.30 24.56
N ASP A 21 -6.14 13.56 24.23
CA ASP A 21 -7.31 14.28 24.71
C ASP A 21 -8.58 13.65 24.09
N THR A 22 -9.55 13.31 24.94
CA THR A 22 -10.78 12.62 24.54
C THR A 22 -11.63 13.42 23.55
N ASN A 23 -11.44 14.73 23.50
CA ASN A 23 -12.16 15.64 22.58
C ASN A 23 -11.35 15.99 21.32
N CYS A 24 -10.11 15.51 21.21
CA CYS A 24 -9.22 15.79 20.09
C CYS A 24 -8.78 14.48 19.43
N ARG A 25 -9.17 14.27 18.16
CA ARG A 25 -8.70 13.13 17.36
C ARG A 25 -7.68 13.53 16.31
N ASN A 26 -7.05 14.69 16.48
CA ASN A 26 -6.07 15.16 15.52
C ASN A 26 -4.88 14.21 15.48
N PRO A 27 -4.42 13.81 14.27
CA PRO A 27 -3.23 12.98 14.13
C PRO A 27 -2.02 13.72 14.69
N LEU A 28 -1.12 12.99 15.35
CA LEU A 28 0.12 13.57 15.85
C LEU A 28 1.02 13.97 14.66
N PRO A 29 1.58 15.19 14.65
CA PRO A 29 2.47 15.60 13.58
C PRO A 29 3.76 14.75 13.58
N PRO A 30 4.38 14.50 12.42
CA PRO A 30 5.56 13.63 12.29
C PRO A 30 6.73 14.04 13.19
N SER A 31 6.94 15.34 13.41
CA SER A 31 7.98 15.87 14.31
C SER A 31 7.79 15.43 15.77
N VAL A 32 6.54 15.38 16.24
CA VAL A 32 6.19 14.93 17.59
C VAL A 32 6.35 13.41 17.70
N LEU A 33 5.91 12.67 16.68
CA LEU A 33 6.09 11.21 16.63
C LEU A 33 7.56 10.81 16.65
N LYS A 34 8.42 11.51 15.90
CA LYS A 34 9.87 11.28 15.91
C LYS A 34 10.49 11.47 17.29
N SER A 35 10.07 12.53 18.00
CA SER A 35 10.53 12.79 19.37
C SER A 35 10.05 11.72 20.37
N LEU A 36 8.88 11.11 20.16
CA LEU A 36 8.28 10.15 21.09
C LEU A 36 8.74 8.70 20.82
N LEU A 37 8.85 8.29 19.56
CA LEU A 37 9.11 6.91 19.17
C LEU A 37 10.61 6.56 19.09
N ARG A 38 11.48 7.58 19.03
CA ARG A 38 12.90 7.45 18.68
C ARG A 38 13.06 6.84 17.28
N ASP A 39 14.30 6.69 16.81
CA ASP A 39 14.58 6.40 15.40
C ASP A 39 13.95 5.07 14.92
N ASP A 40 14.08 3.98 15.68
CA ASP A 40 13.55 2.66 15.29
C ASP A 40 12.02 2.64 15.21
N GLY A 41 11.35 3.21 16.20
CA GLY A 41 9.88 3.25 16.23
C GLY A 41 9.30 4.20 15.19
N TYR A 42 10.02 5.29 14.87
CA TYR A 42 9.62 6.21 13.82
C TYR A 42 9.76 5.57 12.43
N ALA A 43 10.85 4.85 12.16
CA ALA A 43 11.04 4.15 10.88
C ALA A 43 9.95 3.09 10.64
N GLN A 44 9.54 2.38 11.69
CA GLN A 44 8.44 1.43 11.60
C GLN A 44 7.10 2.13 11.32
N TRP A 45 6.81 3.23 12.02
CA TRP A 45 5.63 4.06 11.75
C TRP A 45 5.59 4.57 10.30
N GLU A 46 6.72 5.09 9.80
CA GLU A 46 6.85 5.63 8.45
C GLU A 46 6.59 4.55 7.39
N SER A 47 7.13 3.35 7.62
CA SER A 47 6.89 2.19 6.75
C SER A 47 5.40 1.81 6.68
N PHE A 48 4.72 1.76 7.84
CA PHE A 48 3.29 1.48 7.88
C PHE A 48 2.46 2.60 7.23
N ALA A 49 2.82 3.87 7.46
CA ALA A 49 2.12 5.01 6.89
C ALA A 49 2.24 5.02 5.36
N LEU A 50 3.44 4.74 4.84
CA LEU A 50 3.66 4.56 3.42
C LEU A 50 2.82 3.40 2.88
N GLN A 51 2.84 2.24 3.53
CA GLN A 51 2.05 1.09 3.09
C GLN A 51 0.55 1.41 3.04
N LYS A 52 -0.01 2.09 4.05
CA LYS A 52 -1.41 2.52 4.05
C LYS A 52 -1.74 3.50 2.91
N LEU A 53 -0.81 4.40 2.58
CA LEU A 53 -0.97 5.31 1.45
C LEU A 53 -0.96 4.54 0.11
N LEU A 54 -0.06 3.56 -0.03
CA LEU A 54 0.02 2.69 -1.21
C LEU A 54 -1.23 1.81 -1.36
N ASP A 55 -1.73 1.24 -0.26
CA ASP A 55 -2.96 0.42 -0.24
C ASP A 55 -4.21 1.23 -0.63
N ALA A 56 -4.20 2.55 -0.42
CA ALA A 56 -5.30 3.43 -0.80
C ALA A 56 -5.34 3.78 -2.29
N MET A 57 -4.29 3.45 -3.05
CA MET A 57 -4.22 3.69 -4.49
C MET A 57 -4.71 2.46 -5.26
N PRO A 58 -5.93 2.47 -5.82
CA PRO A 58 -6.53 1.29 -6.44
C PRO A 58 -5.83 0.88 -7.75
N ASP A 59 -5.10 1.80 -8.37
CA ASP A 59 -4.36 1.64 -9.61
C ASP A 59 -2.89 1.24 -9.37
N LEU A 60 -2.45 1.10 -8.12
CA LEU A 60 -1.10 0.69 -7.80
C LEU A 60 -0.94 -0.83 -7.92
N VAL A 61 -0.02 -1.27 -8.77
CA VAL A 61 0.33 -2.67 -8.95
C VAL A 61 1.84 -2.87 -8.90
N TYR A 62 2.30 -4.05 -8.47
CA TYR A 62 3.72 -4.35 -8.40
C TYR A 62 4.21 -5.11 -9.63
N CYS A 63 5.39 -4.73 -10.12
CA CYS A 63 6.05 -5.41 -11.22
C CYS A 63 6.38 -6.86 -10.85
N PRO A 64 6.00 -7.86 -11.67
CA PRO A 64 6.26 -9.26 -11.36
C PRO A 64 7.73 -9.68 -11.49
N ARG A 65 8.61 -8.82 -12.01
CA ARG A 65 10.04 -9.12 -12.20
C ARG A 65 10.93 -8.53 -11.12
N CYS A 66 10.64 -7.31 -10.70
CA CYS A 66 11.52 -6.55 -9.80
C CYS A 66 10.77 -5.89 -8.64
N SER A 67 9.48 -6.17 -8.48
CA SER A 67 8.63 -5.64 -7.40
C SER A 67 8.55 -4.11 -7.32
N ALA A 68 8.93 -3.41 -8.38
CA ALA A 68 8.75 -1.95 -8.46
C ALA A 68 7.26 -1.60 -8.55
N ALA A 69 6.85 -0.54 -7.87
CA ALA A 69 5.51 0.04 -8.00
C ALA A 69 5.27 0.53 -9.43
N CYS A 70 4.11 0.20 -9.98
CA CYS A 70 3.66 0.54 -11.33
C CYS A 70 2.21 1.03 -11.25
N LEU A 71 1.82 1.91 -12.17
CA LEU A 71 0.43 2.34 -12.32
C LEU A 71 -0.25 1.47 -13.39
N GLU A 72 -1.44 0.97 -13.04
CA GLU A 72 -2.32 0.26 -13.95
C GLU A 72 -3.08 1.23 -14.87
N VAL A 73 -3.15 0.89 -16.15
CA VAL A 73 -3.96 1.54 -17.17
C VAL A 73 -4.63 0.44 -18.00
N ASP A 74 -5.96 0.38 -17.97
CA ASP A 74 -6.75 -0.59 -18.75
C ASP A 74 -6.35 -2.07 -18.58
N ASN A 75 -6.06 -2.51 -17.34
CA ASN A 75 -5.56 -3.86 -16.99
C ASN A 75 -4.12 -4.18 -17.46
N ASP A 76 -3.38 -3.17 -17.90
CA ASP A 76 -1.96 -3.27 -18.25
C ASP A 76 -1.13 -2.32 -17.38
N ALA A 77 0.13 -2.63 -17.15
CA ALA A 77 1.07 -1.74 -16.48
C ALA A 77 2.45 -1.83 -17.12
N GLN A 78 3.18 -0.72 -17.14
CA GLN A 78 4.58 -0.70 -17.53
C GLN A 78 5.46 -0.37 -16.33
N CYS A 79 6.43 -1.24 -16.07
CA CYS A 79 7.39 -1.02 -15.01
C CYS A 79 8.37 0.11 -15.36
N PRO A 80 8.52 1.16 -14.54
CA PRO A 80 9.50 2.22 -14.81
C PRO A 80 10.96 1.75 -14.60
N GLY A 81 11.18 0.75 -13.74
CA GLY A 81 12.53 0.23 -13.46
C GLY A 81 13.09 -0.70 -14.54
N CYS A 82 12.33 -1.71 -14.97
CA CYS A 82 12.79 -2.71 -15.94
C CYS A 82 12.09 -2.65 -17.31
N PHE A 83 11.23 -1.65 -17.53
CA PHE A 83 10.45 -1.43 -18.76
C PHE A 83 9.56 -2.60 -19.20
N PHE A 84 9.35 -3.59 -18.34
CA PHE A 84 8.48 -4.71 -18.62
C PHE A 84 7.01 -4.27 -18.60
N THR A 85 6.32 -4.47 -19.73
CA THR A 85 4.89 -4.25 -19.86
C THR A 85 4.14 -5.57 -19.64
N PHE A 86 3.20 -5.57 -18.69
CA PHE A 86 2.51 -6.77 -18.25
C PHE A 86 1.03 -6.51 -18.02
N CYS A 87 0.23 -7.56 -18.15
CA CYS A 87 -1.17 -7.53 -17.77
C CYS A 87 -1.29 -7.65 -16.25
N THR A 88 -2.05 -6.75 -15.62
CA THR A 88 -2.18 -6.69 -14.17
C THR A 88 -3.05 -7.82 -13.61
N LEU A 89 -3.88 -8.46 -14.43
CA LEU A 89 -4.72 -9.60 -14.06
C LEU A 89 -3.91 -10.90 -13.91
N CYS A 90 -3.17 -11.30 -14.95
CA CYS A 90 -2.43 -12.57 -14.97
C CYS A 90 -0.93 -12.42 -14.65
N LYS A 91 -0.43 -11.18 -14.52
CA LYS A 91 0.99 -10.83 -14.28
C LYS A 91 1.96 -11.33 -15.36
N ARG A 92 1.48 -11.69 -16.56
CA ARG A 92 2.31 -12.06 -17.73
C ARG A 92 2.47 -10.88 -18.70
N ARG A 93 3.28 -11.06 -19.74
CA ARG A 93 3.49 -10.05 -20.79
C ARG A 93 2.14 -9.60 -21.36
N ARG A 94 2.00 -8.30 -21.62
CA ARG A 94 0.80 -7.70 -22.22
C ARG A 94 0.34 -8.48 -23.46
N HIS A 95 -0.97 -8.71 -23.54
CA HIS A 95 -1.62 -9.42 -24.63
C HIS A 95 -2.51 -8.43 -25.38
N VAL A 96 -2.40 -8.36 -26.71
CA VAL A 96 -3.21 -7.48 -27.56
C VAL A 96 -4.01 -8.36 -28.51
N GLY A 97 -5.34 -8.30 -28.44
CA GLY A 97 -6.22 -9.12 -29.28
C GLY A 97 -6.39 -10.59 -28.83
N ASP A 98 -5.60 -11.04 -27.85
CA ASP A 98 -5.68 -12.39 -27.30
C ASP A 98 -6.52 -12.47 -26.02
N THR A 99 -7.19 -13.60 -25.82
CA THR A 99 -7.90 -13.89 -24.57
C THR A 99 -6.90 -14.13 -23.44
N CYS A 100 -6.79 -13.18 -22.51
CA CYS A 100 -5.88 -13.25 -21.36
C CYS A 100 -6.24 -14.39 -20.38
N ILE A 101 -7.47 -14.35 -19.87
CA ILE A 101 -8.05 -15.31 -18.93
C ILE A 101 -9.54 -15.46 -19.26
N THR A 102 -10.17 -16.55 -18.79
CA THR A 102 -11.60 -16.73 -19.01
C THR A 102 -12.40 -15.67 -18.24
N PRO A 103 -13.64 -15.34 -18.67
CA PRO A 103 -14.49 -14.39 -17.96
C PRO A 103 -14.71 -14.76 -16.48
N GLU A 104 -14.85 -16.06 -16.18
CA GLU A 104 -15.05 -16.57 -14.82
C GLU A 104 -13.84 -16.27 -13.93
N GLU A 105 -12.65 -16.48 -14.48
CA GLU A 105 -11.38 -16.21 -13.81
C GLU A 105 -11.20 -14.71 -13.54
N LYS A 106 -11.57 -13.87 -14.52
CA LYS A 106 -11.55 -12.42 -14.36
C LYS A 106 -12.46 -11.95 -13.24
N ILE A 107 -13.68 -12.48 -13.17
CA ILE A 107 -14.62 -12.18 -12.08
C ILE A 107 -14.04 -12.57 -10.72
N ARG A 108 -13.36 -13.73 -10.64
CA ARG A 108 -12.74 -14.18 -9.40
C ARG A 108 -11.63 -13.23 -8.93
N ILE A 109 -10.73 -12.82 -9.82
CA ILE A 109 -9.62 -11.92 -9.50
C ILE A 109 -10.14 -10.56 -9.03
N LEU A 110 -11.08 -9.97 -9.77
CA LEU A 110 -11.62 -8.64 -9.45
C LEU A 110 -12.41 -8.62 -8.13
N LYS A 111 -13.05 -9.73 -7.74
CA LYS A 111 -13.74 -9.83 -6.45
C LYS A 111 -12.80 -9.84 -5.25
N VAL A 112 -11.56 -10.34 -5.41
CA VAL A 112 -10.56 -10.39 -4.33
C VAL A 112 -9.93 -9.02 -4.10
N THR A 113 -9.88 -8.16 -5.12
CA THR A 113 -9.27 -6.81 -5.02
C THR A 113 -10.21 -5.75 -4.41
N ILE A 114 -11.51 -6.06 -4.24
CA ILE A 114 -12.53 -5.12 -3.72
C ILE A 114 -12.85 -5.39 -2.22
N ALA A 115 -12.27 -6.43 -1.61
CA ALA A 115 -12.46 -6.79 -0.21
C ALA A 115 -11.23 -6.43 0.64
#